data_AF-A0A4P7RNY1-F1
#
_entry.id   AF-A0A4P7RNY1-F1
#
_cell.length_a   1.000
_cell.length_b   1.000
_cell.length_c   1.000
_cell.angle_alpha   90.00
_cell.angle_beta   90.00
_cell.angle_gamma   90.00
#
_symmetry.space_group_name_H-M   'P 1'
#
loop_
_entity.id
_entity.type
_entity.pdbx_description
1 polymer ?
#
loop_
_entity_poly.entity_id
_entity_poly.type
_entity_poly.pdbx_seq_one_letter_code
_entity_poly.pdbx_strand_id
1 'polypeptide(L)'
;MQYRGTETLARITVDGVHHAEYLEGTHLLTAGSSGAWCFRPTQVREDIAPTADTSPRRQVNPEPPLVLADPSGGITTVDMDGVLAAADFDDDSVHLGVEHDPWTRTYRDSPAPAGYVLQRTKSWIYLPLDAAPNRVRLDDHPRSNAAGSWHTSEYADVTYNERHRRKRAVAEGIRWHWGMTDKRSNVLLVRAYRDNSRMPELELRLPGVHVAAGAAHGDQLWLLAHYAGSGKATRALMQLTAGQIEPRILTATDDLDVSSWCRPVAPEPPDHASYIRYCVRKLHGRRFSPLMHDVQAEFVGDWPYGRLHVRFKHDDYKELILVARLRLYDEQGQRLDDVTRYVPTELMEQADTRAYPDRSHAVNGVLYV
;
A
#
# COMPACT_ATOMS: atom_id res chain seq x y z
N MET A 1 -9.13 8.56 13.32
CA MET A 1 -7.96 7.66 13.18
C MET A 1 -7.59 7.64 11.71
N GLN A 2 -6.42 8.15 11.34
CA GLN A 2 -5.93 8.13 9.95
C GLN A 2 -5.37 6.76 9.64
N TYR A 3 -5.97 6.04 8.70
CA TYR A 3 -5.43 4.80 8.17
C TYR A 3 -4.10 5.06 7.44
N ARG A 4 -2.99 4.67 8.09
CA ARG A 4 -1.65 4.57 7.48
C ARG A 4 -1.56 3.18 6.87
N GLY A 5 -1.78 3.06 5.56
CA GLY A 5 -1.77 1.78 4.82
C GLY A 5 -0.37 1.18 4.65
N THR A 6 0.41 1.12 5.73
CA THR A 6 1.84 0.77 5.76
C THR A 6 2.15 -0.19 6.90
N GLU A 7 1.15 -0.81 7.51
CA GLU A 7 1.33 -1.51 8.78
C GLU A 7 1.20 -3.03 8.66
N THR A 8 0.86 -3.58 7.49
CA THR A 8 0.67 -5.03 7.32
C THR A 8 0.75 -5.48 5.88
N LEU A 9 1.28 -6.69 5.68
CA LEU A 9 1.33 -7.41 4.40
C LEU A 9 0.34 -8.58 4.41
N ALA A 10 -0.37 -8.81 3.31
CA ALA A 10 -1.27 -9.96 3.15
C ALA A 10 -0.90 -10.78 1.90
N ARG A 11 -0.89 -12.10 2.04
CA ARG A 11 -0.78 -13.07 0.94
C ARG A 11 -2.18 -13.50 0.51
N ILE A 12 -2.49 -13.28 -0.76
CA ILE A 12 -3.79 -13.61 -1.35
C ILE A 12 -3.62 -14.75 -2.36
N THR A 13 -4.50 -15.75 -2.28
CA THR A 13 -4.58 -16.90 -3.18
C THR A 13 -5.95 -16.93 -3.85
N VAL A 14 -6.18 -17.89 -4.75
CA VAL A 14 -7.49 -18.08 -5.42
C VAL A 14 -8.63 -18.35 -4.44
N ASP A 15 -8.31 -18.90 -3.26
CA ASP A 15 -9.26 -19.19 -2.19
C ASP A 15 -9.44 -18.02 -1.21
N GLY A 16 -8.79 -16.88 -1.47
CA GLY A 16 -8.79 -15.69 -0.61
C GLY A 16 -7.46 -15.44 0.11
N VAL A 17 -7.48 -14.61 1.15
CA VAL A 17 -6.27 -14.30 1.92
C VAL A 17 -5.85 -15.53 2.72
N HIS A 18 -4.65 -15.99 2.43
CA HIS A 18 -4.04 -17.15 3.06
C HIS A 18 -3.30 -16.77 4.34
N HIS A 19 -2.70 -15.58 4.38
CA HIS A 19 -1.87 -15.13 5.50
C HIS A 19 -1.79 -13.60 5.55
N ALA A 20 -1.63 -13.01 6.75
CA ALA A 20 -1.31 -11.61 6.91
C ALA A 20 -0.38 -11.34 8.10
N GLU A 21 0.55 -10.41 7.93
CA GLU A 21 1.66 -10.15 8.85
C GLU A 21 1.77 -8.67 9.21
N TYR A 22 1.65 -8.33 10.49
CA TYR A 22 1.77 -6.94 10.94
C TYR A 22 3.24 -6.50 10.88
N LEU A 23 3.51 -5.50 10.04
CA LEU A 23 4.84 -5.07 9.65
C LEU A 23 5.37 -3.87 10.45
N GLU A 24 4.65 -3.45 11.51
CA GLU A 24 5.04 -2.37 12.44
C GLU A 24 5.45 -1.06 11.75
N GLY A 25 4.82 -0.73 10.62
CA GLY A 25 5.14 0.49 9.85
C GLY A 25 6.30 0.35 8.87
N THR A 26 6.81 -0.87 8.61
CA THR A 26 7.72 -1.12 7.48
C THR A 26 6.97 -1.15 6.15
N HIS A 27 7.61 -0.64 5.11
CA HIS A 27 7.03 -0.58 3.78
C HIS A 27 7.49 -1.78 2.95
N LEU A 28 6.55 -2.44 2.26
CA LEU A 28 6.91 -3.45 1.26
C LEU A 28 7.84 -2.82 0.21
N LEU A 29 9.02 -3.42 0.04
CA LEU A 29 9.97 -3.09 -1.00
C LEU A 29 9.69 -3.96 -2.23
N THR A 30 9.78 -5.27 -2.09
CA THR A 30 9.53 -6.26 -3.15
C THR A 30 9.20 -7.62 -2.55
N ALA A 31 8.68 -8.55 -3.34
CA ALA A 31 8.40 -9.92 -2.91
C ALA A 31 8.87 -10.93 -3.96
N GLY A 32 9.43 -12.04 -3.47
CA GLY A 32 9.90 -13.16 -4.27
C GLY A 32 9.58 -14.49 -3.60
N SER A 33 10.19 -15.57 -4.10
CA SER A 33 9.98 -16.93 -3.58
C SER A 33 10.41 -17.11 -2.13
N SER A 34 11.38 -16.33 -1.66
CA SER A 34 11.89 -16.33 -0.28
C SER A 34 11.03 -15.53 0.70
N GLY A 35 10.08 -14.74 0.21
CA GLY A 35 9.28 -13.84 1.03
C GLY A 35 9.24 -12.41 0.53
N ALA A 36 8.71 -11.53 1.36
CA ALA A 36 8.53 -10.12 1.08
C ALA A 36 9.55 -9.28 1.85
N TRP A 37 10.44 -8.63 1.11
CA TRP A 37 11.39 -7.66 1.63
C TRP A 37 10.67 -6.38 1.99
N CYS A 38 10.85 -5.92 3.23
CA CYS A 38 10.20 -4.72 3.74
C CYS A 38 11.23 -3.80 4.39
N PHE A 39 11.13 -2.51 4.10
CA PHE A 39 12.09 -1.48 4.47
C PHE A 39 11.41 -0.37 5.29
N ARG A 40 12.07 0.07 6.36
CA ARG A 40 11.68 1.24 7.15
C ARG A 40 12.60 2.41 6.83
N PRO A 41 12.11 3.47 6.14
CA PRO A 41 12.88 4.68 5.90
C PRO A 41 13.33 5.29 7.23
N THR A 42 14.64 5.29 7.45
CA THR A 42 15.25 5.98 8.58
C THR A 42 15.39 7.45 8.24
N GLN A 43 14.70 8.32 8.97
CA GLN A 43 14.99 9.76 8.93
C GLN A 43 16.36 9.99 9.58
N VAL A 44 17.40 10.05 8.76
CA VAL A 44 18.74 10.42 9.19
C VAL A 44 18.73 11.92 9.49
N ARG A 45 18.66 12.29 10.77
CA ARG A 45 19.05 13.64 11.18
C ARG A 45 20.54 13.81 10.92
N GLU A 46 20.92 14.96 10.37
CA GLU A 46 22.33 15.28 10.16
C GLU A 46 23.09 15.25 11.49
N ASP A 47 24.18 14.48 11.54
CA ASP A 47 25.11 14.45 12.66
C ASP A 47 26.09 15.61 12.51
N ILE A 48 25.83 16.69 13.26
CA ILE A 48 26.64 17.91 13.28
C ILE A 48 27.41 17.97 14.61
N ALA A 49 28.73 18.11 14.51
CA ALA A 49 29.64 18.19 15.64
C ALA A 49 30.44 19.51 15.66
N PRO A 50 30.96 19.93 16.82
CA PRO A 50 31.80 21.13 16.93
C PRO A 50 33.20 20.95 16.32
N THR A 51 33.70 19.71 16.20
CA THR A 51 35.04 19.42 15.66
C THR A 51 35.02 18.27 14.65
N ALA A 52 36.03 18.22 13.79
CA ALA A 52 36.16 17.18 12.76
C ALA A 52 36.38 15.76 13.35
N ASP A 53 37.09 15.67 14.48
CA ASP A 53 37.48 14.39 15.09
C ASP A 53 36.42 13.79 16.01
N THR A 54 35.30 14.49 16.24
CA THR A 54 34.23 13.99 17.09
C THR A 54 33.63 12.73 16.48
N SER A 55 33.70 11.60 17.19
CA SER A 55 33.12 10.33 16.72
C SER A 55 31.64 10.47 16.33
N PRO A 56 31.18 9.73 15.32
CA PRO A 56 29.77 9.69 14.95
C PRO A 56 28.91 9.29 16.13
N ARG A 57 27.76 9.95 16.29
CA ARG A 57 26.75 9.52 17.24
C ARG A 57 26.24 8.15 16.79
N ARG A 58 26.14 7.21 17.72
CA ARG A 58 25.46 5.94 17.47
C ARG A 58 23.99 6.27 17.20
N GLN A 59 23.53 5.96 16.00
CA GLN A 59 22.10 5.94 15.70
C GLN A 59 21.53 4.69 16.37
N VAL A 60 20.78 4.90 17.44
CA VAL A 60 19.93 3.86 18.01
C VAL A 60 18.60 3.99 17.29
N ASN A 61 18.38 3.17 16.26
CA ASN A 61 17.03 2.97 15.76
C ASN A 61 16.36 1.94 16.68
N PRO A 62 15.22 2.26 17.28
CA PRO A 62 14.51 1.33 18.16
C PRO A 62 13.91 0.13 17.39
N GLU A 63 13.76 0.25 16.07
CA GLU A 63 13.14 -0.75 15.22
C GLU A 63 14.07 -1.10 14.02
N PRO A 64 14.08 -2.37 13.56
CA PRO A 64 14.98 -2.81 12.52
C PRO A 64 14.67 -2.16 11.16
N PRO A 65 15.68 -1.68 10.42
CA PRO A 65 15.43 -0.95 9.18
C PRO A 65 15.03 -1.85 8.00
N LEU A 66 15.27 -3.16 8.10
CA LEU A 66 15.02 -4.15 7.06
C LEU A 66 14.47 -5.44 7.68
N VAL A 67 13.36 -5.93 7.12
CA VAL A 67 12.73 -7.18 7.54
C VAL A 67 12.32 -8.00 6.31
N LEU A 68 12.31 -9.33 6.46
CA LEU A 68 11.80 -10.27 5.47
C LEU A 68 10.59 -10.98 6.06
N ALA A 69 9.41 -10.79 5.47
CA ALA A 69 8.20 -11.51 5.85
C ALA A 69 8.12 -12.84 5.08
N ASP A 70 8.04 -13.95 5.80
CA ASP A 70 8.09 -15.29 5.22
C ASP A 70 6.75 -15.63 4.50
N PRO A 71 6.78 -16.35 3.35
CA PRO A 71 5.56 -16.76 2.65
C PRO A 71 4.60 -17.62 3.46
N SER A 72 5.10 -18.32 4.48
CA SER A 72 4.36 -19.16 5.43
C SER A 72 3.99 -18.43 6.74
N GLY A 73 4.54 -17.23 6.93
CA GLY A 73 4.26 -16.34 8.04
C GLY A 73 5.41 -16.16 9.03
N GLY A 74 5.37 -15.05 9.75
CA GLY A 74 6.45 -14.56 10.59
C GLY A 74 7.36 -13.55 9.88
N ILE A 75 8.18 -12.87 10.68
CA ILE A 75 9.11 -11.83 10.24
C ILE A 75 10.52 -12.20 10.69
N THR A 76 11.47 -12.13 9.76
CA THR A 76 12.89 -12.17 10.04
C THR A 76 13.46 -10.76 9.97
N THR A 77 14.05 -10.29 11.08
CA THR A 77 14.84 -9.07 11.08
C THR A 77 16.18 -9.33 10.38
N VAL A 78 16.58 -8.41 9.51
CA VAL A 78 17.86 -8.50 8.80
C VAL A 78 18.83 -7.47 9.37
N ASP A 79 19.84 -7.95 10.09
CA ASP A 79 20.90 -7.10 10.63
C ASP A 79 21.85 -6.63 9.52
N MET A 80 22.40 -5.42 9.65
CA MET A 80 23.24 -4.79 8.63
C MET A 80 24.54 -4.27 9.22
N ASP A 81 25.67 -4.52 8.56
CA ASP A 81 26.93 -3.85 8.86
C ASP A 81 26.89 -2.42 8.27
N GLY A 82 26.44 -1.45 9.08
CA GLY A 82 26.30 -0.05 8.70
C GLY A 82 24.88 0.47 8.88
N VAL A 83 24.62 1.68 8.36
CA VAL A 83 23.30 2.31 8.43
C VAL A 83 22.62 2.16 7.08
N LEU A 84 21.56 1.35 7.02
CA LEU A 84 20.68 1.33 5.86
C LEU A 84 19.92 2.65 5.78
N ALA A 85 20.08 3.38 4.67
CA ALA A 85 19.34 4.63 4.47
C ALA A 85 18.73 4.78 3.07
N ALA A 86 18.88 3.77 2.21
CA ALA A 86 18.04 3.58 1.04
C ALA A 86 17.86 2.09 0.75
N ALA A 87 16.75 1.72 0.11
CA ALA A 87 16.53 0.39 -0.42
C ALA A 87 15.83 0.49 -1.77
N ASP A 88 16.13 -0.45 -2.66
CA ASP A 88 15.57 -0.57 -4.01
C ASP A 88 15.57 -2.05 -4.45
N PHE A 89 15.00 -2.36 -5.61
CA PHE A 89 15.04 -3.69 -6.19
C PHE A 89 15.00 -3.64 -7.74
N ASP A 90 15.41 -4.74 -8.35
CA ASP A 90 15.12 -5.08 -9.75
C ASP A 90 14.60 -6.52 -9.83
N ASP A 91 14.54 -7.06 -11.05
CA ASP A 91 13.96 -8.37 -11.33
C ASP A 91 14.75 -9.53 -10.70
N ASP A 92 16.03 -9.31 -10.34
CA ASP A 92 16.94 -10.35 -9.86
C ASP A 92 17.42 -10.09 -8.42
N SER A 93 17.40 -8.84 -7.96
CA SER A 93 18.09 -8.46 -6.74
C SER A 93 17.45 -7.33 -5.94
N VAL A 94 17.61 -7.40 -4.63
CA VAL A 94 17.37 -6.31 -3.67
C VAL A 94 18.66 -5.49 -3.53
N HIS A 95 18.54 -4.17 -3.63
CA HIS A 95 19.68 -3.24 -3.49
C HIS A 95 19.54 -2.45 -2.21
N LEU A 96 20.59 -2.48 -1.40
CA LEU A 96 20.62 -1.83 -0.10
C LEU A 96 21.65 -0.71 -0.12
N GLY A 97 21.20 0.53 0.07
CA GLY A 97 22.04 1.70 0.17
C GLY A 97 22.49 1.91 1.61
N VAL A 98 23.78 1.67 1.87
CA VAL A 98 24.36 1.60 3.21
C VAL A 98 25.42 2.66 3.43
N GLU A 99 25.30 3.41 4.52
CA GLU A 99 26.33 4.33 5.01
C GLU A 99 27.22 3.60 6.02
N HIS A 100 28.53 3.60 5.78
CA HIS A 100 29.48 2.83 6.57
C HIS A 100 30.86 3.50 6.68
N ASP A 101 31.75 2.87 7.45
CA ASP A 101 33.14 3.29 7.59
C ASP A 101 33.94 3.12 6.27
N PRO A 102 34.95 3.97 6.01
CA PRO A 102 35.38 5.09 6.84
C PRO A 102 34.42 6.29 6.74
N TRP A 103 34.46 7.16 7.74
CA TRP A 103 33.78 8.45 7.74
C TRP A 103 34.77 9.60 7.85
N THR A 104 34.35 10.76 7.40
CA THR A 104 35.01 12.05 7.60
C THR A 104 34.00 13.07 8.07
N ARG A 105 34.45 14.24 8.53
CA ARG A 105 33.57 15.38 8.78
C ARG A 105 34.03 16.59 8.00
N THR A 106 33.08 17.25 7.36
CA THR A 106 33.36 18.48 6.60
C THR A 106 32.61 19.63 7.23
N TYR A 107 33.32 20.75 7.43
CA TYR A 107 32.71 21.95 7.98
C TYR A 107 31.70 22.57 7.01
N ARG A 108 30.56 23.00 7.54
CA ARG A 108 29.49 23.66 6.79
C ARG A 108 28.93 24.82 7.61
N ASP A 109 28.89 26.01 7.01
CA ASP A 109 28.36 27.23 7.62
C ASP A 109 26.84 27.40 7.48
N SER A 110 26.23 26.72 6.51
CA SER A 110 24.80 26.85 6.19
C SER A 110 24.24 25.58 5.54
N PRO A 111 22.99 25.19 5.83
CA PRO A 111 22.04 25.80 6.77
C PRO A 111 22.40 25.55 8.24
N ALA A 112 21.86 26.39 9.13
CA ALA A 112 22.10 26.30 10.57
C ALA A 112 21.55 24.98 11.17
N PRO A 113 22.23 24.39 12.18
CA PRO A 113 23.42 24.91 12.85
C PRO A 113 24.70 24.71 12.03
N ALA A 114 25.61 25.69 12.07
CA ALA A 114 26.95 25.56 11.50
C ALA A 114 27.76 24.51 12.29
N GLY A 115 28.60 23.75 11.60
CA GLY A 115 29.44 22.74 12.24
C GLY A 115 30.01 21.70 11.28
N TYR A 116 30.68 20.70 11.86
CA TYR A 116 31.28 19.59 11.15
C TYR A 116 30.26 18.48 10.90
N VAL A 117 29.80 18.40 9.66
CA VAL A 117 28.78 17.43 9.21
C VAL A 117 29.45 16.11 8.88
N LEU A 118 28.91 15.03 9.43
CA LEU A 118 29.37 13.67 9.12
C LEU A 118 29.16 13.30 7.65
N GLN A 119 30.20 12.77 7.03
CA GLN A 119 30.19 12.17 5.71
C GLN A 119 30.66 10.72 5.83
N ARG A 120 29.75 9.77 5.67
CA ARG A 120 30.09 8.34 5.63
C ARG A 120 30.38 7.88 4.20
N THR A 121 31.19 6.85 4.07
CA THR A 121 31.28 6.10 2.82
C THR A 121 29.92 5.49 2.51
N LYS A 122 29.54 5.50 1.24
CA LYS A 122 28.24 5.06 0.77
C LYS A 122 28.41 3.98 -0.28
N SER A 123 27.73 2.85 -0.09
CA SER A 123 27.74 1.75 -1.05
C SER A 123 26.33 1.23 -1.31
N TRP A 124 26.11 0.71 -2.52
CA TRP A 124 25.01 -0.18 -2.82
C TRP A 124 25.48 -1.62 -2.66
N ILE A 125 24.78 -2.38 -1.82
CA ILE A 125 24.93 -3.84 -1.68
C ILE A 125 23.86 -4.51 -2.52
N TYR A 126 24.22 -5.57 -3.24
CA TYR A 126 23.29 -6.34 -4.07
C TYR A 126 23.06 -7.72 -3.46
N LEU A 127 21.80 -8.03 -3.13
CA LEU A 127 21.37 -9.31 -2.61
C LEU A 127 20.46 -9.99 -3.64
N PRO A 128 20.61 -11.29 -3.91
CA PRO A 128 19.62 -12.04 -4.70
C PRO A 128 18.22 -11.91 -4.07
N LEU A 129 17.16 -11.80 -4.88
CA LEU A 129 15.78 -11.71 -4.38
C LEU A 129 15.39 -12.90 -3.50
N ASP A 130 15.87 -14.09 -3.87
CA ASP A 130 15.63 -15.36 -3.17
C ASP A 130 16.52 -15.55 -1.92
N ALA A 131 17.38 -14.58 -1.61
CA ALA A 131 18.16 -14.61 -0.38
C ALA A 131 17.25 -14.47 0.86
N ALA A 132 17.61 -15.18 1.93
CA ALA A 132 16.96 -15.06 3.24
C ALA A 132 18.01 -14.85 4.35
N PRO A 133 18.79 -13.75 4.30
CA PRO A 133 19.83 -13.52 5.30
C PRO A 133 19.22 -13.05 6.61
N ASN A 134 19.75 -13.53 7.72
CA ASN A 134 19.54 -12.94 9.05
C ASN A 134 20.51 -11.76 9.32
N ARG A 135 21.61 -11.68 8.55
CA ARG A 135 22.57 -10.58 8.60
C ARG A 135 23.24 -10.37 7.25
N VAL A 136 23.48 -9.12 6.89
CA VAL A 136 24.18 -8.69 5.68
C VAL A 136 25.46 -7.97 6.10
N ARG A 137 26.60 -8.56 5.76
CA ARG A 137 27.90 -7.91 5.93
C ARG A 137 28.34 -7.25 4.63
N LEU A 138 29.02 -6.11 4.77
CA LEU A 138 29.44 -5.30 3.61
C LEU A 138 30.39 -6.05 2.66
N ASP A 139 31.22 -6.94 3.18
CA ASP A 139 32.25 -7.64 2.41
C ASP A 139 31.80 -9.00 1.88
N ASP A 140 30.62 -9.50 2.32
CA ASP A 140 30.08 -10.80 1.91
C ASP A 140 29.32 -10.74 0.58
N HIS A 141 29.07 -9.54 0.05
CA HIS A 141 28.23 -9.31 -1.13
C HIS A 141 28.85 -8.34 -2.13
N PRO A 142 28.52 -8.44 -3.43
CA PRO A 142 28.91 -7.43 -4.41
C PRO A 142 28.46 -6.05 -3.96
N ARG A 143 29.35 -5.06 -4.09
CA ARG A 143 29.05 -3.67 -3.78
C ARG A 143 29.56 -2.70 -4.83
N SER A 144 28.90 -1.55 -4.94
CA SER A 144 29.33 -0.44 -5.78
C SER A 144 29.30 0.87 -5.00
N ASN A 145 30.18 1.81 -5.35
CA ASN A 145 30.20 3.13 -4.72
C ASN A 145 28.92 3.91 -5.06
N ALA A 146 28.24 4.44 -4.05
CA ALA A 146 27.07 5.28 -4.23
C ALA A 146 27.47 6.77 -4.11
N ALA A 147 27.58 7.46 -5.24
CA ALA A 147 27.80 8.91 -5.25
C ALA A 147 26.46 9.67 -5.17
N GLY A 148 26.42 10.80 -4.44
CA GLY A 148 25.28 11.74 -4.43
C GLY A 148 24.42 11.73 -3.16
N SER A 149 23.37 12.55 -3.16
CA SER A 149 22.38 12.62 -2.08
C SER A 149 21.29 11.57 -2.28
N TRP A 150 20.96 10.82 -1.23
CA TRP A 150 19.82 9.89 -1.24
C TRP A 150 18.49 10.62 -1.02
N HIS A 151 18.46 11.95 -1.09
CA HIS A 151 17.24 12.77 -0.97
C HIS A 151 16.43 12.70 -2.26
N THR A 152 15.18 12.22 -2.16
CA THR A 152 14.24 12.10 -3.26
C THR A 152 13.90 13.46 -3.88
N SER A 153 14.11 13.59 -5.19
CA SER A 153 13.32 14.50 -6.00
C SER A 153 11.97 13.82 -6.25
N GLU A 154 10.84 14.49 -5.95
CA GLU A 154 9.50 14.03 -6.35
C GLU A 154 9.23 14.21 -7.85
N TYR A 155 10.22 14.68 -8.61
CA TYR A 155 10.05 15.12 -10.00
C TYR A 155 10.27 13.99 -11.00
N ALA A 156 9.63 14.10 -12.16
CA ALA A 156 9.78 13.19 -13.30
C ALA A 156 11.09 13.41 -14.08
N ASP A 157 12.20 13.59 -13.37
CA ASP A 157 13.53 13.60 -13.99
C ASP A 157 13.94 12.14 -14.22
N VAL A 158 13.86 11.70 -15.47
CA VAL A 158 14.20 10.33 -15.88
C VAL A 158 15.66 10.01 -15.58
N THR A 159 16.58 10.97 -15.77
CA THR A 159 18.01 10.72 -15.54
C THR A 159 18.28 10.57 -14.04
N TYR A 160 17.65 11.40 -13.22
CA TYR A 160 17.72 11.30 -11.77
C TYR A 160 17.03 10.01 -11.27
N ASN A 161 15.84 9.71 -11.75
CA ASN A 161 15.04 8.54 -11.36
C ASN A 161 15.69 7.23 -11.81
N GLU A 162 16.42 7.21 -12.93
CA GLU A 162 17.25 6.07 -13.34
C GLU A 162 18.50 5.95 -12.49
N ARG A 163 19.25 7.05 -12.32
CA ARG A 163 20.49 7.05 -11.51
C ARG A 163 20.24 6.65 -10.06
N HIS A 164 19.10 7.06 -9.50
CA HIS A 164 18.74 6.82 -8.10
C HIS A 164 17.63 5.77 -7.96
N ARG A 165 17.28 5.11 -9.07
CA ARG A 165 16.34 4.00 -9.16
C ARG A 165 15.03 4.22 -8.39
N ARG A 166 14.33 5.32 -8.67
CA ARG A 166 13.13 5.76 -7.92
C ARG A 166 11.97 6.10 -8.83
N LYS A 167 10.75 5.94 -8.31
CA LYS A 167 9.49 6.21 -9.03
C LYS A 167 9.54 5.61 -10.45
N ARG A 168 9.99 4.36 -10.49
CA ARG A 168 10.16 3.55 -11.68
C ARG A 168 9.64 2.14 -11.43
N ALA A 169 9.26 1.45 -12.48
CA ALA A 169 8.93 0.02 -12.45
C ALA A 169 9.35 -0.58 -13.79
N VAL A 170 9.81 -1.83 -13.77
CA VAL A 170 10.26 -2.52 -14.98
C VAL A 170 9.49 -3.84 -15.10
N ALA A 171 9.04 -4.15 -16.31
CA ALA A 171 8.46 -5.45 -16.65
C ALA A 171 8.57 -5.68 -18.16
N GLU A 172 8.95 -6.89 -18.58
CA GLU A 172 9.00 -7.32 -19.99
C GLU A 172 9.73 -6.33 -20.93
N GLY A 173 10.87 -5.80 -20.47
CA GLY A 173 11.67 -4.84 -21.25
C GLY A 173 11.08 -3.43 -21.34
N ILE A 174 10.01 -3.12 -20.60
CA ILE A 174 9.42 -1.79 -20.50
C ILE A 174 9.83 -1.13 -19.19
N ARG A 175 10.47 0.04 -19.29
CA ARG A 175 10.82 0.90 -18.16
C ARG A 175 9.80 2.00 -17.98
N TRP A 176 9.08 1.95 -16.88
CA TRP A 176 8.12 2.94 -16.48
C TRP A 176 8.77 3.96 -15.55
N HIS A 177 8.39 5.22 -15.69
CA HIS A 177 8.77 6.30 -14.79
C HIS A 177 7.56 7.16 -14.48
N TRP A 178 7.50 7.67 -13.25
CA TRP A 178 6.50 8.65 -12.87
C TRP A 178 7.09 9.72 -11.94
N GLY A 179 6.42 10.87 -11.87
CA GLY A 179 6.83 11.96 -10.96
C GLY A 179 6.15 13.27 -11.31
N MET A 180 6.32 14.28 -10.47
CA MET A 180 5.76 15.61 -10.72
C MET A 180 6.55 16.31 -11.82
N THR A 181 5.88 17.01 -12.74
CA THR A 181 6.56 17.78 -13.80
C THR A 181 7.42 18.90 -13.22
N ASP A 182 6.97 19.57 -12.16
CA ASP A 182 7.75 20.53 -11.38
C ASP A 182 7.16 20.73 -9.96
N LYS A 183 7.77 21.61 -9.16
CA LYS A 183 7.39 21.93 -7.77
C LYS A 183 6.00 22.55 -7.61
N ARG A 184 5.45 23.17 -8.65
CA ARG A 184 4.26 24.03 -8.59
C ARG A 184 3.12 23.51 -9.45
N SER A 185 3.41 22.66 -10.44
CA SER A 185 2.49 22.33 -11.51
C SER A 185 1.40 21.33 -11.14
N ASN A 186 1.44 20.69 -9.98
CA ASN A 186 0.51 19.64 -9.55
C ASN A 186 0.10 18.66 -10.68
N VAL A 187 1.03 18.38 -11.60
CA VAL A 187 0.80 17.51 -12.76
C VAL A 187 1.78 16.36 -12.66
N LEU A 188 1.25 15.16 -12.50
CA LEU A 188 2.00 13.92 -12.60
C LEU A 188 2.31 13.64 -14.07
N LEU A 189 3.58 13.36 -14.36
CA LEU A 189 4.04 12.83 -15.63
C LEU A 189 4.30 11.33 -15.45
N VAL A 190 3.79 10.53 -16.37
CA VAL A 190 4.11 9.10 -16.47
C VAL A 190 4.71 8.85 -17.85
N ARG A 191 5.80 8.09 -17.91
CA ARG A 191 6.47 7.71 -19.15
C ARG A 191 6.78 6.22 -19.19
N ALA A 192 6.60 5.60 -20.35
CA ALA A 192 7.03 4.23 -20.61
C ALA A 192 8.07 4.22 -21.73
N TYR A 193 9.17 3.51 -21.54
CA TYR A 193 10.22 3.31 -22.54
C TYR A 193 10.39 1.82 -22.78
N ARG A 194 10.25 1.40 -24.04
CA ARG A 194 10.58 0.04 -24.43
C ARG A 194 12.07 -0.06 -24.73
N ASP A 195 12.68 -1.12 -24.22
CA ASP A 195 14.09 -1.43 -24.37
C ASP A 195 14.98 -0.23 -23.94
N ASN A 196 16.06 -0.02 -24.69
CA ASN A 196 16.99 1.10 -24.52
C ASN A 196 16.57 2.36 -25.30
N SER A 197 15.29 2.48 -25.69
CA SER A 197 14.78 3.68 -26.36
C SER A 197 14.92 4.92 -25.47
N ARG A 198 15.31 6.04 -26.09
CA ARG A 198 15.30 7.37 -25.46
C ARG A 198 13.98 8.11 -25.67
N MET A 199 13.12 7.62 -26.56
CA MET A 199 11.80 8.19 -26.82
C MET A 199 10.76 7.35 -26.09
N PRO A 200 9.87 7.98 -25.31
CA PRO A 200 8.82 7.24 -24.62
C PRO A 200 7.79 6.71 -25.61
N GLU A 201 7.39 5.45 -25.45
CA GLU A 201 6.23 4.85 -26.14
C GLU A 201 4.90 5.38 -25.57
N LEU A 202 4.93 5.81 -24.31
CA LEU A 202 3.83 6.51 -23.66
C LEU A 202 4.37 7.73 -22.92
N GLU A 203 3.77 8.90 -23.13
CA GLU A 203 3.92 10.06 -22.24
C GLU A 203 2.52 10.55 -21.85
N LEU A 204 2.19 10.47 -20.57
CA LEU A 204 0.89 10.86 -20.03
C LEU A 204 1.04 11.93 -18.96
N ARG A 205 0.20 12.97 -19.02
CA ARG A 205 0.16 14.06 -18.04
C ARG A 205 -1.18 14.04 -17.33
N LEU A 206 -1.15 13.94 -16.01
CA LEU A 206 -2.30 13.76 -15.14
C LEU A 206 -2.36 14.90 -14.12
N PRO A 207 -3.15 15.96 -14.38
CA PRO A 207 -3.31 17.07 -13.46
C PRO A 207 -4.05 16.64 -12.19
N GLY A 208 -3.62 17.15 -11.03
CA GLY A 208 -4.27 16.90 -9.75
C GLY A 208 -4.11 15.48 -9.20
N VAL A 209 -3.23 14.68 -9.81
CA VAL A 209 -2.94 13.30 -9.40
C VAL A 209 -1.59 13.24 -8.70
N HIS A 210 -1.54 12.62 -7.53
CA HIS A 210 -0.31 12.26 -6.85
C HIS A 210 -0.19 10.75 -6.74
N VAL A 211 1.01 10.20 -6.94
CA VAL A 211 1.23 8.76 -6.84
C VAL A 211 2.16 8.46 -5.68
N ALA A 212 1.68 7.64 -4.76
CA ALA A 212 2.48 7.16 -3.64
C ALA A 212 3.47 6.09 -4.12
N ALA A 213 2.97 5.06 -4.80
CA ALA A 213 3.72 3.89 -5.26
C ALA A 213 3.20 3.36 -6.60
N GLY A 214 4.00 2.52 -7.25
CA GLY A 214 3.58 1.81 -8.46
C GLY A 214 4.40 0.55 -8.70
N ALA A 215 3.82 -0.38 -9.45
CA ALA A 215 4.41 -1.67 -9.81
C ALA A 215 4.03 -2.03 -11.26
N ALA A 216 4.91 -2.74 -11.97
CA ALA A 216 4.67 -3.16 -13.35
C ALA A 216 4.55 -4.68 -13.46
N HIS A 217 3.74 -5.15 -14.40
CA HIS A 217 3.65 -6.56 -14.77
C HIS A 217 3.23 -6.66 -16.24
N GLY A 218 3.94 -7.46 -17.03
CA GLY A 218 3.74 -7.49 -18.48
C GLY A 218 3.94 -6.11 -19.09
N ASP A 219 2.97 -5.67 -19.89
CA ASP A 219 2.94 -4.34 -20.51
C ASP A 219 2.18 -3.29 -19.67
N GLN A 220 1.91 -3.59 -18.40
CA GLN A 220 1.05 -2.77 -17.55
C GLN A 220 1.80 -2.15 -16.38
N LEU A 221 1.40 -0.94 -16.02
CA LEU A 221 1.80 -0.24 -14.81
C LEU A 221 0.57 0.00 -13.93
N TRP A 222 0.71 -0.32 -12.66
CA TRP A 222 -0.28 -0.12 -11.62
C TRP A 222 0.22 0.97 -10.67
N LEU A 223 -0.59 2.00 -10.42
CA LEU A 223 -0.24 3.15 -9.60
C LEU A 223 -1.27 3.35 -8.50
N LEU A 224 -0.78 3.52 -7.26
CA LEU A 224 -1.61 3.98 -6.15
C LEU A 224 -1.69 5.51 -6.21
N ALA A 225 -2.79 5.99 -6.78
CA ALA A 225 -3.04 7.38 -7.06
C ALA A 225 -3.94 8.04 -6.01
N HIS A 226 -3.68 9.32 -5.75
CA HIS A 226 -4.46 10.21 -4.92
C HIS A 226 -4.95 11.38 -5.77
N TYR A 227 -6.25 11.65 -5.74
CA TYR A 227 -6.84 12.79 -6.44
C TYR A 227 -7.01 13.96 -5.47
N ALA A 228 -6.38 15.09 -5.80
CA ALA A 228 -6.60 16.34 -5.09
C ALA A 228 -7.86 17.03 -5.64
N GLY A 229 -9.05 16.62 -5.18
CA GLY A 229 -10.34 17.20 -5.56
C GLY A 229 -11.31 17.37 -4.39
N SER A 230 -11.81 18.59 -4.20
CA SER A 230 -12.99 19.01 -3.40
C SER A 230 -13.38 18.17 -2.17
N GLY A 231 -12.49 18.06 -1.17
CA GLY A 231 -12.89 17.79 0.22
C GLY A 231 -12.78 16.34 0.72
N LYS A 232 -12.51 15.34 -0.15
CA LYS A 232 -12.07 14.00 0.27
C LYS A 232 -11.00 13.49 -0.70
N ALA A 233 -9.82 13.16 -0.19
CA ALA A 233 -8.77 12.55 -1.00
C ALA A 233 -9.18 11.12 -1.36
N THR A 234 -9.72 10.93 -2.57
CA THR A 234 -10.04 9.59 -3.09
C THR A 234 -8.74 8.92 -3.50
N ARG A 235 -8.44 7.78 -2.86
CA ARG A 235 -7.38 6.86 -3.32
C ARG A 235 -7.98 6.00 -4.43
N ALA A 236 -7.23 5.78 -5.49
CA ALA A 236 -7.62 4.81 -6.52
C ALA A 236 -6.41 4.02 -6.99
N LEU A 237 -6.66 2.80 -7.45
CA LEU A 237 -5.69 2.05 -8.22
C LEU A 237 -5.86 2.44 -9.69
N MET A 238 -4.82 3.01 -10.27
CA MET A 238 -4.77 3.36 -11.68
C MET A 238 -3.96 2.31 -12.43
N GLN A 239 -4.54 1.75 -13.47
CA GLN A 239 -3.86 0.85 -14.41
C GLN A 239 -3.56 1.60 -15.70
N LEU A 240 -2.34 1.46 -16.19
CA LEU A 240 -1.83 2.01 -17.44
C LEU A 240 -1.28 0.85 -18.28
N THR A 241 -1.46 0.92 -19.59
CA THR A 241 -0.91 -0.07 -20.54
C THR A 241 0.03 0.67 -21.48
N ALA A 242 1.17 0.07 -21.82
CA ALA A 242 2.10 0.66 -22.77
C ALA A 242 1.39 0.91 -24.12
N GLY A 243 1.61 2.09 -24.71
CA GLY A 243 0.96 2.50 -25.96
C GLY A 243 -0.53 2.90 -25.84
N GLN A 244 -1.15 2.80 -24.65
CA GLN A 244 -2.52 3.26 -24.41
C GLN A 244 -2.52 4.55 -23.57
N ILE A 245 -3.19 5.58 -24.07
CA ILE A 245 -3.21 6.92 -23.44
C ILE A 245 -4.25 7.01 -22.32
N GLU A 246 -5.31 6.21 -22.38
CA GLU A 246 -6.40 6.27 -21.40
C GLU A 246 -6.10 5.39 -20.17
N PRO A 247 -5.91 5.99 -18.97
CA PRO A 247 -5.77 5.23 -17.74
C PRO A 247 -7.08 4.57 -17.36
N ARG A 248 -7.03 3.31 -16.93
CA ARG A 248 -8.17 2.65 -16.30
C ARG A 248 -8.13 2.90 -14.79
N ILE A 249 -9.18 3.53 -14.27
CA ILE A 249 -9.36 3.75 -12.83
C ILE A 249 -10.12 2.56 -12.26
N LEU A 250 -9.56 1.92 -11.25
CA LEU A 250 -10.24 0.91 -10.45
C LEU A 250 -10.63 1.57 -9.12
N THR A 251 -11.88 2.02 -9.07
CA THR A 251 -12.48 2.86 -8.02
C THR A 251 -13.08 2.06 -6.85
N ALA A 252 -13.15 0.74 -6.93
CA ALA A 252 -13.62 -0.09 -5.82
C ALA A 252 -12.53 -0.19 -4.74
N THR A 253 -12.35 0.88 -3.97
CA THR A 253 -11.50 0.89 -2.77
C THR A 253 -11.93 -0.15 -1.75
N ASP A 254 -13.19 -0.62 -1.77
CA ASP A 254 -13.68 -1.67 -0.89
C ASP A 254 -13.04 -3.04 -1.16
N ASP A 255 -12.54 -3.28 -2.37
CA ASP A 255 -11.86 -4.52 -2.77
C ASP A 255 -10.33 -4.45 -2.53
N LEU A 256 -9.80 -3.23 -2.33
CA LEU A 256 -8.38 -2.95 -2.06
C LEU A 256 -8.11 -2.58 -0.60
N ASP A 257 -9.15 -2.37 0.21
CA ASP A 257 -9.02 -2.17 1.64
C ASP A 257 -8.69 -3.50 2.32
N VAL A 258 -7.41 -3.88 2.22
CA VAL A 258 -6.88 -5.05 2.91
C VAL A 258 -6.77 -4.82 4.43
N SER A 259 -7.11 -3.63 4.96
CA SER A 259 -6.95 -3.31 6.39
C SER A 259 -7.64 -4.29 7.33
N SER A 260 -8.76 -4.87 6.90
CA SER A 260 -9.49 -5.90 7.63
C SER A 260 -8.74 -7.24 7.70
N TRP A 261 -7.89 -7.49 6.71
CA TRP A 261 -7.03 -8.67 6.62
C TRP A 261 -5.70 -8.43 7.35
N CYS A 262 -5.39 -7.17 7.65
CA CYS A 262 -4.13 -6.73 8.19
C CYS A 262 -4.03 -6.76 9.74
N ARG A 263 -5.09 -7.15 10.43
CA ARG A 263 -5.10 -7.21 11.90
C ARG A 263 -4.97 -8.65 12.34
N PRO A 264 -4.26 -8.94 13.45
CA PRO A 264 -4.33 -10.25 14.06
C PRO A 264 -5.80 -10.60 14.27
N VAL A 265 -6.26 -11.63 13.56
CA VAL A 265 -7.64 -12.09 13.63
C VAL A 265 -7.86 -12.65 15.02
N ALA A 266 -8.79 -12.06 15.78
CA ALA A 266 -9.20 -12.62 17.05
C ALA A 266 -9.71 -14.07 16.83
N PRO A 267 -9.54 -14.98 17.81
CA PRO A 267 -10.11 -16.32 17.69
C PRO A 267 -11.61 -16.23 17.43
N GLU A 268 -12.13 -17.18 16.63
CA GLU A 268 -13.57 -17.25 16.34
C GLU A 268 -14.37 -17.26 17.66
N PRO A 269 -15.35 -16.35 17.83
CA PRO A 269 -16.19 -16.34 19.01
C PRO A 269 -16.92 -17.69 19.19
N PRO A 270 -16.94 -18.28 20.40
CA PRO A 270 -17.56 -19.59 20.62
C PRO A 270 -19.04 -19.66 20.23
N ASP A 271 -19.74 -18.53 20.17
CA ASP A 271 -21.15 -18.42 19.81
C ASP A 271 -21.39 -17.95 18.37
N HIS A 272 -20.35 -17.79 17.53
CA HIS A 272 -20.43 -17.22 16.18
C HIS A 272 -21.58 -17.81 15.34
N ALA A 273 -21.63 -19.13 15.20
CA ALA A 273 -22.68 -19.81 14.43
C ALA A 273 -24.09 -19.58 15.01
N SER A 274 -24.22 -19.51 16.33
CA SER A 274 -25.50 -19.23 17.00
C SER A 274 -25.92 -17.77 16.83
N TYR A 275 -24.96 -16.85 16.82
CA TYR A 275 -25.19 -15.43 16.61
C TYR A 275 -25.58 -15.11 15.16
N ILE A 276 -24.93 -15.74 14.17
CA ILE A 276 -25.35 -15.66 12.76
C ILE A 276 -26.80 -16.09 12.60
N ARG A 277 -27.16 -17.27 13.13
CA ARG A 277 -28.54 -17.78 13.07
C ARG A 277 -29.53 -16.81 13.73
N TYR A 278 -29.14 -16.19 14.84
CA TYR A 278 -29.96 -15.18 15.51
C TYR A 278 -30.19 -13.96 14.61
N CYS A 279 -29.13 -13.38 14.02
CA CYS A 279 -29.21 -12.19 13.17
C CYS A 279 -30.00 -12.44 11.89
N VAL A 280 -29.70 -13.53 11.17
CA VAL A 280 -30.43 -13.93 9.95
C VAL A 280 -31.92 -14.07 10.24
N ARG A 281 -32.28 -14.82 11.29
CA ARG A 281 -33.69 -15.01 11.69
C ARG A 281 -34.42 -13.70 12.01
N LYS A 282 -33.72 -12.69 12.54
CA LYS A 282 -34.32 -11.41 12.95
C LYS A 282 -34.52 -10.42 11.80
N LEU A 283 -33.77 -10.57 10.71
CA LEU A 283 -33.78 -9.63 9.59
C LEU A 283 -34.45 -10.21 8.34
N HIS A 284 -34.39 -11.53 8.16
CA HIS A 284 -35.01 -12.20 7.02
C HIS A 284 -36.53 -11.95 6.99
N GLY A 285 -37.06 -11.57 5.83
CA GLY A 285 -38.48 -11.28 5.62
C GLY A 285 -38.99 -10.01 6.32
N ARG A 286 -38.13 -9.28 7.04
CA ARG A 286 -38.55 -8.05 7.73
C ARG A 286 -38.66 -6.91 6.73
N ARG A 287 -39.80 -6.23 6.72
CA ARG A 287 -39.97 -4.99 5.95
C ARG A 287 -39.45 -3.81 6.78
N PHE A 288 -38.38 -3.17 6.31
CA PHE A 288 -37.75 -2.03 6.99
C PHE A 288 -38.35 -0.68 6.55
N SER A 289 -38.65 -0.53 5.25
CA SER A 289 -39.33 0.64 4.67
C SER A 289 -40.49 0.17 3.77
N PRO A 290 -41.53 1.00 3.55
CA PRO A 290 -42.56 0.75 2.55
C PRO A 290 -42.01 0.52 1.14
N LEU A 291 -40.87 1.13 0.81
CA LEU A 291 -40.23 1.06 -0.51
C LEU A 291 -39.40 -0.21 -0.74
N MET A 292 -39.22 -1.02 0.30
CA MET A 292 -38.42 -2.25 0.27
C MET A 292 -39.31 -3.50 0.21
N HIS A 293 -38.96 -4.41 -0.69
CA HIS A 293 -39.69 -5.66 -0.94
C HIS A 293 -38.75 -6.86 -1.00
N ASP A 294 -39.31 -8.07 -0.84
CA ASP A 294 -38.62 -9.36 -0.96
C ASP A 294 -37.32 -9.43 -0.14
N VAL A 295 -37.36 -8.94 1.10
CA VAL A 295 -36.18 -8.85 1.97
C VAL A 295 -35.71 -10.24 2.38
N GLN A 296 -34.47 -10.59 2.05
CA GLN A 296 -33.82 -11.83 2.40
C GLN A 296 -32.49 -11.55 3.10
N ALA A 297 -32.32 -12.09 4.30
CA ALA A 297 -31.04 -12.06 5.01
C ALA A 297 -30.34 -13.42 4.89
N GLU A 298 -29.04 -13.39 4.64
CA GLU A 298 -28.13 -14.54 4.61
C GLU A 298 -26.76 -14.12 5.15
N PHE A 299 -25.97 -15.07 5.64
CA PHE A 299 -24.57 -14.83 5.99
C PHE A 299 -23.69 -15.50 4.93
N VAL A 300 -22.75 -14.74 4.38
CA VAL A 300 -21.88 -15.18 3.28
C VAL A 300 -20.43 -15.10 3.69
N GLY A 301 -19.70 -16.20 3.51
CA GLY A 301 -18.31 -16.35 3.93
C GLY A 301 -18.16 -16.94 5.34
N ASP A 302 -16.91 -17.08 5.78
CA ASP A 302 -16.55 -17.63 7.09
C ASP A 302 -15.91 -16.56 7.99
N TRP A 303 -15.91 -16.78 9.30
CA TRP A 303 -15.14 -15.94 10.23
C TRP A 303 -13.68 -15.79 9.76
N PRO A 304 -13.06 -14.60 9.88
CA PRO A 304 -13.60 -13.31 10.33
C PRO A 304 -14.21 -12.44 9.21
N TYR A 305 -14.20 -12.93 7.97
CA TYR A 305 -14.49 -12.12 6.78
C TYR A 305 -15.94 -12.18 6.34
N GLY A 306 -16.69 -13.12 6.90
CA GLY A 306 -18.09 -13.33 6.59
C GLY A 306 -18.94 -12.09 6.89
N ARG A 307 -19.88 -11.81 6.00
CA ARG A 307 -20.77 -10.65 6.09
C ARG A 307 -22.21 -11.10 6.09
N LEU A 308 -23.04 -10.34 6.82
CA LEU A 308 -24.48 -10.47 6.73
C LEU A 308 -24.95 -9.69 5.50
N HIS A 309 -25.50 -10.40 4.52
CA HIS A 309 -26.08 -9.83 3.33
C HIS A 309 -27.59 -9.70 3.51
N VAL A 310 -28.11 -8.48 3.34
CA VAL A 310 -29.55 -8.20 3.30
C VAL A 310 -29.91 -7.81 1.87
N ARG A 311 -30.53 -8.74 1.15
CA ARG A 311 -30.98 -8.58 -0.23
C ARG A 311 -32.41 -8.07 -0.26
N PHE A 312 -32.73 -7.12 -1.12
CA PHE A 312 -34.09 -6.59 -1.26
C PHE A 312 -34.30 -5.94 -2.65
N LYS A 313 -35.57 -5.76 -3.02
CA LYS A 313 -35.97 -4.92 -4.16
C LYS A 313 -36.43 -3.57 -3.65
N HIS A 314 -36.21 -2.53 -4.44
CA HIS A 314 -36.62 -1.17 -4.13
C HIS A 314 -37.45 -0.57 -5.28
N ASP A 315 -38.54 0.12 -4.97
CA ASP A 315 -39.48 0.68 -5.96
C ASP A 315 -38.79 1.57 -7.00
N ASP A 316 -37.89 2.42 -6.54
CA ASP A 316 -37.11 3.32 -7.38
C ASP A 316 -35.91 2.66 -8.07
N TYR A 317 -35.59 1.40 -7.81
CA TYR A 317 -34.46 0.68 -8.46
C TYR A 317 -34.99 -0.55 -9.17
N LYS A 318 -35.92 -0.31 -10.10
CA LYS A 318 -36.56 -1.36 -10.90
C LYS A 318 -35.52 -2.20 -11.61
N GLU A 319 -35.77 -3.51 -11.67
CA GLU A 319 -34.91 -4.53 -12.30
C GLU A 319 -33.60 -4.84 -11.56
N LEU A 320 -33.29 -4.11 -10.48
CA LEU A 320 -32.09 -4.35 -9.67
C LEU A 320 -32.44 -5.04 -8.35
N ILE A 321 -31.52 -5.88 -7.88
CA ILE A 321 -31.51 -6.41 -6.52
C ILE A 321 -30.47 -5.62 -5.74
N LEU A 322 -30.90 -4.97 -4.66
CA LEU A 322 -30.00 -4.26 -3.75
C LEU A 322 -29.51 -5.23 -2.69
N VAL A 323 -28.22 -5.17 -2.34
CA VAL A 323 -27.61 -6.02 -1.33
C VAL A 323 -26.79 -5.18 -0.37
N ALA A 324 -27.32 -4.99 0.84
CA ALA A 324 -26.60 -4.35 1.93
C ALA A 324 -25.64 -5.34 2.58
N ARG A 325 -24.36 -4.98 2.69
CA ARG A 325 -23.31 -5.83 3.27
C ARG A 325 -22.92 -5.34 4.66
N LEU A 326 -23.37 -6.05 5.69
CA LEU A 326 -23.25 -5.63 7.08
C LEU A 326 -22.20 -6.47 7.80
N ARG A 327 -21.39 -5.82 8.64
CA ARG A 327 -20.46 -6.50 9.54
C ARG A 327 -21.21 -6.91 10.82
N LEU A 328 -20.89 -8.08 11.36
CA LEU A 328 -21.37 -8.51 12.68
C LEU A 328 -20.40 -8.12 13.81
N TYR A 329 -19.17 -7.80 13.44
CA TYR A 329 -18.05 -7.52 14.33
C TYR A 329 -17.35 -6.24 13.90
N ASP A 330 -16.80 -5.53 14.88
CA ASP A 330 -15.95 -4.38 14.63
C ASP A 330 -14.55 -4.81 14.16
N GLU A 331 -13.71 -3.82 13.93
CA GLU A 331 -12.37 -4.05 13.41
C GLU A 331 -11.39 -4.65 14.45
N GLN A 332 -11.83 -4.86 15.68
CA GLN A 332 -11.11 -5.54 16.76
C GLN A 332 -11.68 -6.95 17.01
N GLY A 333 -12.65 -7.39 16.21
CA GLY A 333 -13.34 -8.67 16.39
C GLY A 333 -14.36 -8.65 17.52
N GLN A 334 -14.65 -7.49 18.13
CA GLN A 334 -15.72 -7.38 19.10
C GLN A 334 -17.06 -7.37 18.39
N ARG A 335 -18.03 -8.03 18.99
CA ARG A 335 -19.39 -8.08 18.47
C ARG A 335 -19.97 -6.66 18.44
N LEU A 336 -20.56 -6.28 17.31
CA LEU A 336 -21.36 -5.07 17.22
C LEU A 336 -22.67 -5.33 17.97
N ASP A 337 -22.68 -5.04 19.27
CA ASP A 337 -23.77 -5.35 20.19
C ASP A 337 -25.02 -4.49 19.97
N ASP A 338 -25.58 -4.47 18.75
CA ASP A 338 -26.99 -4.16 18.49
C ASP A 338 -27.37 -4.26 17.00
N VAL A 339 -26.79 -5.20 16.23
CA VAL A 339 -27.13 -5.41 14.79
C VAL A 339 -28.65 -5.44 14.55
N THR A 340 -29.43 -6.04 15.45
CA THR A 340 -30.89 -6.10 15.30
C THR A 340 -31.63 -4.80 15.63
N ARG A 341 -30.97 -3.80 16.20
CA ARG A 341 -31.53 -2.48 16.53
C ARG A 341 -31.08 -1.38 15.57
N TYR A 342 -29.80 -1.32 15.21
CA TYR A 342 -29.32 -0.24 14.32
C TYR A 342 -29.61 -0.53 12.85
N VAL A 343 -29.44 -1.78 12.38
CA VAL A 343 -29.65 -2.14 10.97
C VAL A 343 -31.05 -1.80 10.46
N PRO A 344 -32.14 -2.05 11.21
CA PRO A 344 -33.47 -1.65 10.75
C PRO A 344 -33.59 -0.14 10.50
N THR A 345 -32.99 0.68 11.36
CA THR A 345 -33.02 2.15 11.23
C THR A 345 -32.18 2.59 10.04
N GLU A 346 -30.94 2.10 9.91
CA GLU A 346 -30.05 2.42 8.79
C GLU A 346 -30.67 2.06 7.43
N LEU A 347 -31.19 0.83 7.29
CA LEU A 347 -31.77 0.38 6.02
C LEU A 347 -33.06 1.14 5.68
N MET A 348 -33.87 1.49 6.68
CA MET A 348 -35.05 2.33 6.49
C MET A 348 -34.64 3.74 6.02
N GLU A 349 -33.71 4.39 6.72
CA GLU A 349 -33.24 5.73 6.36
C GLU A 349 -32.61 5.76 4.96
N GLN A 350 -31.78 4.77 4.61
CA GLN A 350 -31.19 4.67 3.28
C GLN A 350 -32.24 4.47 2.19
N ALA A 351 -33.24 3.64 2.43
CA ALA A 351 -34.34 3.42 1.49
C ALA A 351 -35.16 4.70 1.27
N ASP A 352 -35.56 5.36 2.37
CA ASP A 352 -36.43 6.53 2.30
C ASP A 352 -35.72 7.76 1.71
N THR A 353 -34.41 7.88 1.92
CA THR A 353 -33.58 8.98 1.38
C THR A 353 -32.98 8.69 0.01
N ARG A 354 -33.05 7.45 -0.49
CA ARG A 354 -32.40 6.98 -1.72
C ARG A 354 -30.89 7.19 -1.71
N ALA A 355 -30.26 7.09 -0.55
CA ALA A 355 -28.82 7.25 -0.37
C ALA A 355 -28.04 6.00 -0.85
N TYR A 356 -28.31 5.57 -2.09
CA TYR A 356 -27.66 4.43 -2.72
C TYR A 356 -26.68 4.88 -3.82
N PRO A 357 -25.69 4.04 -4.17
CA PRO A 357 -24.82 4.28 -5.32
C PRO A 357 -25.59 4.37 -6.64
N ASP A 358 -24.97 4.96 -7.67
CA ASP A 358 -25.54 5.04 -9.01
C ASP A 358 -25.82 3.64 -9.58
N ARG A 359 -26.95 3.49 -10.30
CA ARG A 359 -27.39 2.23 -10.91
C ARG A 359 -26.35 1.65 -11.87
N SER A 360 -25.53 2.48 -12.51
CA SER A 360 -24.45 2.07 -13.41
C SER A 360 -23.36 1.23 -12.73
N HIS A 361 -23.29 1.24 -11.39
CA HIS A 361 -22.38 0.38 -10.63
C HIS A 361 -22.91 -1.04 -10.41
N ALA A 362 -24.13 -1.35 -10.84
CA ALA A 362 -24.69 -2.69 -10.69
C ALA A 362 -23.92 -3.71 -11.55
N VAL A 363 -23.60 -4.86 -10.96
CA VAL A 363 -22.95 -5.99 -11.63
C VAL A 363 -23.95 -7.13 -11.70
N ASN A 364 -24.25 -7.62 -12.91
CA ASN A 364 -25.21 -8.71 -13.16
C ASN A 364 -26.59 -8.48 -12.50
N GLY A 365 -27.09 -7.24 -12.54
CA GLY A 365 -28.37 -6.87 -11.96
C GLY A 365 -28.38 -6.75 -10.44
N VAL A 366 -27.21 -6.83 -9.79
CA VAL A 366 -27.05 -6.65 -8.34
C VAL A 366 -26.32 -5.34 -8.07
N LEU A 367 -26.93 -4.49 -7.24
CA LEU A 367 -26.32 -3.27 -6.73
C LEU A 367 -25.96 -3.49 -5.26
N TYR A 368 -24.67 -3.49 -4.95
CA TYR A 368 -24.20 -3.53 -3.56
C TYR A 368 -24.32 -2.13 -2.95
N VAL A 369 -24.96 -2.05 -1.78
CA VAL A 369 -25.27 -0.80 -1.09
C VAL A 369 -24.67 -0.74 0.30
#